data_AF-A0A327QSW0-F1
#
_entry.id   AF-A0A327QSW0-F1
#
_cell.length_a   1.000
_cell.length_b   1.000
_cell.length_c   1.000
_cell.angle_alpha   90.00
_cell.angle_beta   90.00
_cell.angle_gamma   90.00
#
_symmetry.space_group_name_H-M   'P 1'
#
loop_
_entity.id
_entity.type
_entity.pdbx_description
1 polymer ?
#
loop_
_entity_poly.entity_id
_entity_poly.type
_entity_poly.pdbx_seq_one_letter_code
_entity_poly.pdbx_strand_id
1 'polypeptide(L)'
;MKRSFNKCLPYLVFLVIGCFFIKAMIRDKQLTSDFKIVPGGVVNFYADYKGSGGSVKYSFEVNGQIYHGLGAYPTIYSSRGYSLIGESFPVAYQVDDLNNNRMLITTTDFKEFNLAFPDSLAWIKKMER
;
A
#
# COMPACT_ATOMS: atom_id res chain seq x y z
N MET A 1 29.07 -28.25 26.37
CA MET A 1 28.70 -27.98 24.96
C MET A 1 27.44 -27.09 24.81
N LYS A 2 27.29 -26.00 25.60
CA LYS A 2 26.11 -25.10 25.55
C LYS A 2 26.46 -23.62 25.24
N ARG A 3 27.74 -23.24 25.21
CA ARG A 3 28.19 -21.84 25.02
C ARG A 3 28.30 -21.39 23.56
N SER A 4 28.34 -22.31 22.57
CA SER A 4 28.43 -21.95 21.15
C SER A 4 27.07 -21.66 20.51
N PHE A 5 25.98 -22.24 21.02
CA PHE A 5 24.65 -22.14 20.41
C PHE A 5 24.07 -20.70 20.49
N ASN A 6 24.30 -20.01 21.61
CA ASN A 6 23.84 -18.63 21.80
C ASN A 6 24.55 -17.61 20.89
N LYS A 7 25.71 -17.97 20.33
CA LYS A 7 26.43 -17.11 19.39
C LYS A 7 25.85 -17.16 17.97
N CYS A 8 25.18 -18.26 17.60
CA CYS A 8 24.54 -18.41 16.28
C CYS A 8 23.11 -17.87 16.24
N LEU A 9 22.43 -17.78 17.39
CA LEU A 9 21.07 -17.26 17.50
C LEU A 9 20.87 -15.85 16.90
N PRO A 10 21.73 -14.84 17.13
CA PRO A 10 21.55 -13.52 16.52
C PRO A 10 21.63 -13.56 14.98
N TYR A 11 22.54 -14.38 14.41
CA TYR A 11 22.67 -14.50 12.96
C TYR A 11 21.43 -15.14 12.32
N LEU A 12 20.81 -16.12 12.98
CA LEU A 12 19.55 -16.70 12.52
C LEU A 12 18.41 -15.65 12.56
N VAL A 13 18.35 -14.82 13.59
CA VAL A 13 17.36 -13.74 13.68
C VAL A 13 17.56 -12.72 12.55
N PHE A 14 18.80 -12.28 12.30
CA PHE A 14 19.10 -11.37 11.18
C PHE A 14 18.77 -11.99 9.82
N LEU A 15 19.04 -13.28 9.62
CA LEU A 15 18.71 -13.98 8.39
C LEU A 15 17.19 -14.03 8.16
N VAL A 16 16.42 -14.38 9.19
CA VAL A 16 14.95 -14.40 9.11
C VAL A 16 14.41 -13.00 8.77
N ILE A 17 14.88 -11.96 9.46
CA ILE A 17 14.50 -10.58 9.17
C ILE A 17 14.84 -10.21 7.71
N GLY A 18 16.04 -10.54 7.25
CA GLY A 18 16.47 -10.33 5.87
C GLY A 18 15.54 -11.01 4.86
N CYS A 19 15.16 -12.26 5.09
CA CYS A 19 14.21 -12.98 4.24
C CYS A 19 12.83 -12.30 4.18
N PHE A 20 12.34 -11.76 5.31
CA PHE A 20 11.08 -11.00 5.31
C PHE A 20 11.17 -9.73 4.45
N PHE A 21 12.27 -8.97 4.54
CA PHE A 21 12.46 -7.77 3.71
C PHE A 21 12.56 -8.10 2.22
N ILE A 22 13.31 -9.15 1.86
CA ILE A 22 13.42 -9.61 0.46
C ILE A 22 12.04 -10.00 -0.07
N LYS A 23 11.27 -10.76 0.71
CA LYS A 23 9.91 -11.17 0.31
C LYS A 23 9.00 -9.96 0.10
N ALA A 24 9.07 -8.94 0.96
CA ALA A 24 8.31 -7.71 0.80
C ALA A 24 8.68 -6.96 -0.50
N MET A 25 9.98 -6.84 -0.81
CA MET A 25 10.44 -6.22 -2.05
C MET A 25 10.01 -6.99 -3.31
N ILE A 26 10.06 -8.32 -3.29
CA ILE A 26 9.59 -9.15 -4.39
C ILE A 26 8.09 -8.95 -4.61
N ARG A 27 7.30 -8.96 -3.52
CA ARG A 27 5.85 -8.76 -3.58
C ARG A 27 5.49 -7.41 -4.22
N ASP A 28 6.21 -6.36 -3.85
CA ASP A 28 5.99 -5.02 -4.39
C ASP A 28 6.34 -4.91 -5.88
N LYS A 29 7.46 -5.53 -6.29
CA LYS A 29 7.84 -5.63 -7.69
C LYS A 29 6.84 -6.43 -8.51
N GLN A 30 6.31 -7.53 -7.98
CA GLN A 30 5.30 -8.34 -8.64
C GLN A 30 4.03 -7.52 -8.91
N LEU A 31 3.58 -6.75 -7.91
CA LEU A 31 2.40 -5.88 -8.05
C LEU A 31 2.62 -4.80 -9.11
N THR A 32 3.80 -4.21 -9.20
CA THR A 32 4.07 -3.14 -10.18
C THR A 32 4.32 -3.68 -11.60
N SER A 33 4.72 -4.95 -11.75
CA SER A 33 4.97 -5.57 -13.06
C SER A 33 3.76 -6.24 -13.70
N ASP A 34 2.86 -6.83 -12.90
CA ASP A 34 1.70 -7.58 -13.39
C ASP A 34 0.48 -7.30 -12.50
N PHE A 35 -0.25 -6.25 -12.88
CA PHE A 35 -1.45 -5.82 -12.17
C PHE A 35 -2.63 -5.63 -13.11
N LYS A 36 -3.81 -5.71 -12.51
CA LYS A 36 -5.05 -5.19 -13.09
C LYS A 36 -5.57 -4.05 -12.24
N ILE A 37 -6.34 -3.18 -12.87
CA ILE A 37 -6.98 -2.03 -12.22
C ILE A 37 -8.48 -2.27 -12.11
N VAL A 38 -9.03 -2.01 -10.94
CA VAL A 38 -10.48 -1.91 -10.69
C VAL A 38 -10.78 -0.66 -9.87
N PRO A 39 -12.00 -0.11 -9.94
CA PRO A 39 -12.40 0.93 -9.01
C PRO A 39 -12.50 0.37 -7.58
N GLY A 40 -12.07 1.15 -6.59
CA GLY A 40 -12.25 0.85 -5.17
C GLY A 40 -12.63 2.09 -4.38
N GLY A 41 -13.41 1.89 -3.32
CA GLY A 41 -13.88 2.95 -2.45
C GLY A 41 -13.07 3.05 -1.17
N VAL A 42 -12.82 4.26 -0.70
CA VAL A 42 -12.20 4.48 0.62
C VAL A 42 -13.23 4.24 1.71
N VAL A 43 -12.91 3.29 2.60
CA VAL A 43 -13.75 2.89 3.74
C VAL A 43 -13.41 3.72 4.97
N ASN A 44 -12.12 3.98 5.22
CA ASN A 44 -11.69 4.73 6.39
C ASN A 44 -10.30 5.36 6.20
N PHE A 45 -10.01 6.38 7.00
CA PHE A 45 -8.68 6.99 7.11
C PHE A 45 -8.19 6.95 8.56
N TYR A 46 -6.95 6.54 8.74
CA TYR A 46 -6.27 6.51 10.03
C TYR A 46 -5.12 7.51 10.00
N ALA A 47 -5.30 8.66 10.64
CA ALA A 47 -4.23 9.64 10.78
C ALA A 47 -3.08 9.06 11.64
N ASP A 48 -1.84 9.27 11.20
CA ASP A 48 -0.66 8.86 11.97
C ASP A 48 -0.53 9.70 13.25
N TYR A 49 -0.39 9.05 14.40
CA TYR A 49 -0.29 9.75 15.70
C TYR A 49 0.90 10.71 15.82
N LYS A 50 2.01 10.40 15.14
CA LYS A 50 3.24 11.23 15.09
C LYS A 50 3.62 11.65 13.67
N GLY A 51 2.81 11.26 12.68
CA GLY A 51 3.07 11.49 11.27
C GLY A 51 2.14 12.56 10.73
N SER A 52 2.58 13.21 9.67
CA SER A 52 1.79 14.20 8.95
C SER A 52 0.90 13.57 7.87
N GLY A 53 0.87 12.23 7.76
CA GLY A 53 0.01 11.48 6.85
C GLY A 53 -0.87 10.45 7.54
N GLY A 54 -1.14 9.34 6.87
CA GLY A 54 -1.98 8.31 7.46
C GLY A 54 -2.14 7.08 6.58
N SER A 55 -2.93 6.14 7.07
CA SER A 55 -3.28 4.93 6.36
C SER A 55 -4.71 5.00 5.84
N VAL A 56 -4.93 4.58 4.60
CA VAL A 56 -6.25 4.50 3.97
C VAL A 56 -6.68 3.04 3.92
N LYS A 57 -7.83 2.75 4.53
CA LYS A 57 -8.52 1.47 4.37
C LYS A 57 -9.52 1.60 3.23
N TYR A 58 -9.52 0.63 2.33
CA TYR A 58 -10.38 0.64 1.16
C TYR A 58 -10.99 -0.73 0.87
N SER A 59 -11.97 -0.73 -0.01
CA SER A 59 -12.59 -1.95 -0.56
C SER A 59 -12.69 -1.89 -2.07
N PHE A 60 -12.57 -3.03 -2.72
CA PHE A 60 -12.71 -3.18 -4.17
C PHE A 60 -13.37 -4.52 -4.50
N GLU A 61 -13.95 -4.64 -5.69
CA GLU A 61 -14.67 -5.84 -6.10
C GLU A 61 -13.95 -6.54 -7.26
N VAL A 62 -13.78 -7.86 -7.14
CA VAL A 62 -13.28 -8.73 -8.20
C VAL A 62 -14.17 -9.97 -8.27
N ASN A 63 -14.76 -10.24 -9.43
CA ASN A 63 -15.63 -11.40 -9.67
C ASN A 63 -16.80 -11.53 -8.66
N GLY A 64 -17.44 -10.42 -8.29
CA GLY A 64 -18.56 -10.41 -7.34
C GLY A 64 -18.16 -10.54 -5.86
N GLN A 65 -16.86 -10.59 -5.55
CA GLN A 65 -16.35 -10.68 -4.18
C GLN A 65 -15.68 -9.38 -3.78
N ILE A 66 -15.98 -8.93 -2.56
CA ILE A 66 -15.41 -7.71 -1.98
C ILE A 66 -14.12 -8.05 -1.24
N TYR A 67 -13.07 -7.32 -1.58
CA TYR A 67 -11.75 -7.40 -0.96
C TYR A 67 -11.45 -6.10 -0.21
N HIS A 68 -10.57 -6.18 0.76
CA HIS A 68 -10.13 -5.04 1.55
C HIS A 68 -8.62 -4.88 1.50
N GLY A 69 -8.17 -3.63 1.44
CA GLY A 69 -6.77 -3.28 1.52
C GLY A 69 -6.52 -2.17 2.54
N LEU A 70 -5.26 -2.06 2.94
CA LEU A 70 -4.76 -0.98 3.79
C LEU A 70 -3.43 -0.50 3.20
N GLY A 71 -3.38 0.77 2.81
CA GLY A 71 -2.17 1.41 2.27
C GLY A 71 -1.74 2.57 3.16
N ALA A 72 -0.44 2.76 3.32
CA ALA A 72 0.12 3.93 4.00
C ALA A 72 0.41 5.04 2.96
N TYR A 73 -0.06 6.25 3.25
CA TYR A 73 0.09 7.42 2.38
C TYR A 73 0.72 8.56 3.18
N PRO A 74 2.04 8.52 3.39
CA PRO A 74 2.74 9.51 4.21
C PRO A 74 2.79 10.90 3.56
N THR A 75 2.52 11.01 2.27
CA THR A 75 2.50 12.27 1.49
C THR A 75 1.17 13.00 1.59
N ILE A 76 0.08 12.33 1.96
CA ILE A 76 -1.22 12.97 2.17
C ILE A 76 -1.16 13.75 3.49
N TYR A 77 -1.72 14.96 3.56
CA TYR A 77 -1.87 15.66 4.83
C TYR A 77 -2.90 14.94 5.73
N SER A 78 -2.53 14.60 6.96
CA SER A 78 -3.40 13.94 7.94
C SER A 78 -4.69 14.74 8.21
N SER A 79 -4.61 16.07 8.17
CA SER A 79 -5.76 16.97 8.32
C SER A 79 -6.75 16.93 7.15
N ARG A 80 -6.34 16.38 5.99
CA ARG A 80 -7.16 16.28 4.78
C ARG A 80 -7.55 14.84 4.42
N GLY A 81 -6.87 13.84 5.00
CA GLY A 81 -7.11 12.43 4.67
C GLY A 81 -8.52 11.93 4.96
N TYR A 82 -9.21 12.49 5.96
CA TYR A 82 -10.63 12.15 6.21
C TYR A 82 -11.57 12.54 5.08
N SER A 83 -11.21 13.53 4.25
CA SER A 83 -11.99 13.92 3.06
C SER A 83 -11.91 12.88 1.94
N LEU A 84 -11.06 11.86 2.06
CA LEU A 84 -10.99 10.77 1.10
C LEU A 84 -12.09 9.73 1.33
N ILE A 85 -12.72 9.69 2.52
CA ILE A 85 -13.71 8.66 2.87
C ILE A 85 -14.94 8.80 1.98
N GLY A 86 -15.34 7.71 1.34
CA GLY A 86 -16.43 7.68 0.37
C GLY A 86 -16.02 7.98 -1.07
N GLU A 87 -14.80 8.47 -1.30
CA GLU A 87 -14.27 8.69 -2.64
C GLU A 87 -13.80 7.38 -3.29
N SER A 88 -13.77 7.38 -4.62
CA SER A 88 -13.36 6.22 -5.43
C SER A 88 -12.04 6.47 -6.12
N PHE A 89 -11.13 5.49 -6.03
CA PHE A 89 -9.81 5.54 -6.64
C PHE A 89 -9.52 4.22 -7.38
N PRO A 90 -8.64 4.25 -8.40
CA PRO A 90 -8.11 3.03 -8.99
C PRO A 90 -7.40 2.18 -7.93
N VAL A 91 -7.67 0.88 -7.92
CA VAL A 91 -6.95 -0.12 -7.12
C VAL A 91 -6.24 -1.05 -8.07
N ALA A 92 -4.91 -1.10 -7.96
CA ALA A 92 -4.08 -2.09 -8.60
C ALA A 92 -4.05 -3.36 -7.75
N TYR A 93 -4.24 -4.52 -8.35
CA TYR A 93 -4.13 -5.82 -7.67
C TYR A 93 -3.41 -6.83 -8.56
N GLN A 94 -2.73 -7.78 -7.93
CA GLN A 94 -2.12 -8.92 -8.63
C GLN A 94 -3.17 -10.00 -8.89
N VAL A 95 -3.28 -10.47 -10.13
CA VAL A 95 -4.34 -11.42 -10.56
C VAL A 95 -4.33 -12.71 -9.75
N ASP A 96 -3.14 -13.22 -9.44
CA ASP A 96 -2.96 -14.49 -8.72
C ASP A 96 -2.90 -14.33 -7.19
N ASP A 97 -2.82 -13.10 -6.67
CA ASP A 97 -2.82 -12.80 -5.24
C ASP A 97 -3.55 -11.48 -4.95
N LEU A 98 -4.85 -11.57 -4.71
CA LEU A 98 -5.70 -10.41 -4.42
C LEU A 98 -5.35 -9.72 -3.10
N ASN A 99 -4.56 -10.34 -2.21
CA ASN A 99 -4.05 -9.67 -0.99
C ASN A 99 -2.88 -8.74 -1.31
N ASN A 100 -2.25 -8.91 -2.48
CA ASN A 100 -1.28 -7.99 -3.01
C ASN A 100 -2.01 -6.93 -3.84
N ASN A 101 -2.43 -5.86 -3.16
CA ASN A 101 -3.18 -4.77 -3.76
C ASN A 101 -2.70 -3.41 -3.24
N ARG A 102 -2.95 -2.37 -4.03
CA ARG A 102 -2.66 -0.98 -3.69
C ARG A 102 -3.68 -0.04 -4.33
N MET A 103 -4.29 0.82 -3.52
CA MET A 103 -5.07 1.95 -4.03
C MET A 103 -4.15 3.06 -4.52
N LEU A 104 -4.40 3.59 -5.71
CA LEU A 104 -3.60 4.63 -6.34
C LEU A 104 -4.27 5.98 -6.09
N ILE A 105 -3.70 6.77 -5.18
CA ILE A 105 -4.28 8.05 -4.74
C ILE A 105 -3.39 9.21 -5.20
N THR A 106 -2.10 9.09 -4.91
CA THR A 106 -1.12 10.17 -5.03
C THR A 106 -0.42 10.14 -6.38
N THR A 107 0.18 11.26 -6.79
CA THR A 107 0.94 11.29 -8.05
C THR A 107 2.10 10.28 -8.05
N THR A 108 2.70 10.04 -6.89
CA THR A 108 3.75 9.02 -6.70
C THR A 108 3.23 7.61 -6.98
N ASP A 109 2.03 7.25 -6.53
CA ASP A 109 1.44 5.93 -6.79
C ASP A 109 1.30 5.68 -8.29
N PHE A 110 0.75 6.64 -9.04
CA PHE A 110 0.59 6.48 -10.49
C PHE A 110 1.94 6.35 -11.20
N LYS A 111 2.95 7.10 -10.75
CA LYS A 111 4.30 7.02 -11.30
C LYS A 111 4.94 5.65 -11.07
N GLU A 112 4.77 5.06 -9.89
CA GLU A 112 5.32 3.73 -9.57
C GLU A 112 4.74 2.61 -10.45
N PHE A 113 3.49 2.77 -10.89
CA PHE A 113 2.80 1.85 -11.80
C PHE A 113 2.97 2.21 -13.28
N ASN A 114 3.79 3.24 -13.60
CA ASN A 114 3.95 3.79 -14.96
C ASN A 114 2.62 4.20 -15.61
N LEU A 115 1.69 4.73 -14.82
CA LEU A 115 0.38 5.22 -15.27
C LEU A 115 0.36 6.75 -15.33
N ALA A 116 -0.44 7.29 -16.25
CA ALA A 116 -0.73 8.71 -16.26
C ALA A 116 -1.63 9.08 -15.06
N PHE A 117 -1.32 10.20 -14.39
CA PHE A 117 -2.17 10.71 -13.32
C PHE A 117 -3.45 11.33 -13.93
N PRO A 118 -4.65 10.84 -13.59
CA PRO A 118 -5.88 11.26 -14.24
C PRO A 118 -6.33 12.65 -13.79
N ASP A 119 -6.87 13.45 -14.71
CA ASP A 119 -7.35 14.81 -14.43
C ASP A 119 -8.51 14.84 -13.40
N SER A 120 -9.31 13.76 -13.33
CA SER A 120 -10.38 13.62 -12.32
C SER A 120 -9.85 13.62 -10.88
N LEU A 121 -8.56 13.30 -10.69
CA LEU A 121 -7.89 13.30 -9.39
C LEU A 121 -7.02 14.55 -9.17
N ALA A 122 -7.08 15.57 -10.05
CA ALA A 122 -6.26 16.78 -9.93
C ALA A 122 -6.39 17.50 -8.57
N TRP A 123 -7.54 17.37 -7.91
CA TRP A 123 -7.78 17.95 -6.58
C TRP A 123 -6.91 17.32 -5.47
N ILE A 124 -6.46 16.07 -5.64
CA ILE A 124 -5.56 15.38 -4.69
C ILE A 124 -4.22 16.11 -4.57
N LYS A 125 -3.76 16.82 -5.61
CA LYS A 125 -2.51 17.61 -5.55
C LYS A 125 -2.53 18.67 -4.46
N LYS A 126 -3.71 19.13 -4.03
CA LYS A 126 -3.83 20.05 -2.89
C LYS A 126 -3.68 19.29 -1.56
N MET A 127 -3.95 18.00 -1.53
CA MET A 127 -3.87 17.14 -0.34
C MET A 127 -2.52 16.43 -0.20
N GLU A 128 -1.74 16.39 -1.28
CA GLU A 128 -0.37 15.89 -1.33
C GLU A 128 0.62 16.99 -0.88
N ARG A 129 1.74 16.58 -0.29
CA ARG A 129 2.82 17.45 0.16
C ARG A 129 3.87 17.73 -0.90
#